data_AF-A0A4Q4PXE7-F1
#
_entry.id   AF-A0A4Q4PXE7-F1
#
_cell.length_a   1.000
_cell.length_b   1.000
_cell.length_c   1.000
_cell.angle_alpha   90.00
_cell.angle_beta   90.00
_cell.angle_gamma   90.00
#
_symmetry.space_group_name_H-M   'P 1'
#
loop_
_entity.id
_entity.type
_entity.pdbx_description
1 polymer ?
#
loop_
_entity_poly.entity_id
_entity_poly.type
_entity_poly.pdbx_seq_one_letter_code
_entity_poly.pdbx_strand_id
1 'polypeptide(L)'
;MIGLTQRSAQPRISAQQVAAASRHMSTTPRVAVLYQEPEPPLINGVRKPKKPGGYRDSEADIVYVLKHQCAIDVIIPVSAPDPERDADWCFGDSERGMADAIEKGATHFWANTILFANHPLQTSPSLTSVAKTLRVVGQPPKLVEFYDDKSFVNNLLRARGGFTLPSAHDVHDEQALVDILHVDLKYPVVAKPVRG
;
A
#
# COMPACT_ATOMS: atom_id res chain seq x y z
N MET A 1 29.59 9.89 -40.41
CA MET A 1 28.79 10.78 -39.56
C MET A 1 28.25 9.92 -38.41
N ILE A 2 28.87 10.03 -37.23
CA ILE A 2 28.75 9.06 -36.12
C ILE A 2 27.63 9.54 -35.19
N GLY A 3 26.56 8.75 -35.04
CA GLY A 3 25.43 9.07 -34.17
C GLY A 3 25.66 8.57 -32.75
N LEU A 4 25.79 9.51 -31.81
CA LEU A 4 25.90 9.27 -30.37
C LEU A 4 24.54 8.86 -29.77
N THR A 5 24.41 7.62 -29.34
CA THR A 5 23.33 7.14 -28.45
C THR A 5 23.54 7.69 -27.03
N GLN A 6 22.67 8.59 -26.58
CA GLN A 6 22.56 8.97 -25.17
C GLN A 6 21.81 7.87 -24.41
N ARG A 7 22.52 7.14 -23.54
CA ARG A 7 21.90 6.29 -22.51
C ARG A 7 21.52 7.17 -21.32
N SER A 8 20.23 7.24 -21.02
CA SER A 8 19.72 7.86 -19.78
C SER A 8 20.23 7.08 -18.57
N ALA A 9 21.01 7.73 -17.70
CA ALA A 9 21.47 7.14 -16.45
C ALA A 9 20.29 7.05 -15.46
N GLN A 10 19.94 5.83 -15.04
CA GLN A 10 19.10 5.65 -13.87
C GLN A 10 19.87 6.08 -12.60
N PRO A 11 19.24 6.81 -11.67
CA PRO A 11 19.90 7.19 -10.43
C PRO A 11 20.15 5.94 -9.58
N ARG A 12 21.43 5.55 -9.45
CA ARG A 12 21.86 4.59 -8.44
C ARG A 12 21.90 5.31 -7.10
N ILE A 13 20.97 4.99 -6.22
CA ILE A 13 21.02 5.41 -4.82
C ILE A 13 22.28 4.77 -4.23
N SER A 14 23.27 5.59 -3.90
CA SER A 14 24.52 5.10 -3.32
C SER A 14 24.30 4.76 -1.83
N ALA A 15 25.03 3.77 -1.32
CA ALA A 15 25.01 3.42 0.12
C ALA A 15 25.34 4.63 1.02
N GLN A 16 26.05 5.63 0.49
CA GLN A 16 26.35 6.89 1.17
C GLN A 16 25.12 7.81 1.32
N GLN A 17 24.18 7.79 0.37
CA GLN A 17 22.91 8.52 0.49
C GLN A 17 21.97 7.87 1.52
N VAL A 18 22.00 6.54 1.64
CA VAL A 18 21.30 5.81 2.70
C VAL A 18 21.89 6.16 4.08
N ALA A 19 23.22 6.20 4.19
CA ALA A 19 23.91 6.56 5.43
C ALA A 19 23.74 8.05 5.83
N ALA A 20 23.63 8.96 4.85
CA ALA A 20 23.41 10.38 5.12
C ALA A 20 21.99 10.67 5.65
N ALA A 21 20.97 9.94 5.19
CA ALA A 21 19.62 10.02 5.73
C ALA A 21 19.55 9.54 7.20
N SER A 22 20.44 8.62 7.58
CA SER A 22 20.57 8.10 8.94
C SER A 22 21.14 9.10 9.96
N ARG A 23 21.68 10.25 9.52
CA ARG A 23 22.32 11.22 10.42
C ARG A 23 21.36 12.24 11.05
N HIS A 24 20.07 12.21 10.70
CA HIS A 24 19.10 13.20 11.18
C HIS A 24 17.99 12.73 12.11
N MET A 25 18.01 11.48 12.60
CA MET A 25 17.23 11.09 13.79
C MET A 25 18.07 10.15 14.66
N SER A 26 18.47 10.58 15.85
CA SER A 26 19.32 9.79 16.75
C SER A 26 18.57 8.71 17.52
N THR A 27 17.43 8.27 17.01
CA THR A 27 16.53 7.32 17.68
C THR A 27 16.37 6.07 16.84
N THR A 28 16.62 4.90 17.43
CA THR A 28 16.31 3.59 16.83
C THR A 28 14.86 3.57 16.32
N PRO A 29 14.60 3.12 15.07
CA PRO A 29 13.24 3.02 14.56
C PRO A 29 12.36 2.17 15.47
N ARG A 30 11.24 2.74 15.88
CA ARG A 30 10.16 2.08 16.64
C ARG A 30 8.96 1.93 15.73
N VAL A 31 8.73 0.72 15.24
CA VAL A 31 7.79 0.44 14.16
C VAL A 31 6.45 0.00 14.73
N ALA A 32 5.35 0.61 14.32
CA ALA A 32 4.01 0.07 14.50
C ALA A 32 3.48 -0.39 13.13
N VAL A 33 2.99 -1.62 13.09
CA VAL A 33 2.42 -2.22 11.88
C VAL A 33 0.91 -2.00 11.90
N LEU A 34 0.38 -1.56 10.76
CA LEU A 34 -1.01 -1.13 10.63
C LEU A 34 -1.84 -2.08 9.76
N TYR A 35 -2.97 -2.54 10.29
CA TYR A 35 -3.98 -3.30 9.56
C TYR A 35 -5.12 -2.39 9.10
N GLN A 36 -5.89 -2.88 8.12
CA GLN A 36 -7.04 -2.17 7.58
C GLN A 36 -8.25 -2.17 8.54
N GLU A 37 -8.49 -1.05 9.18
CA GLU A 37 -9.66 -0.81 10.01
C GLU A 37 -10.83 -0.14 9.26
N PRO A 38 -10.66 0.95 8.49
CA PRO A 38 -11.76 1.61 7.81
C PRO A 38 -12.19 0.83 6.57
N GLU A 39 -13.46 1.03 6.21
CA GLU A 39 -13.97 0.55 4.92
C GLU A 39 -13.39 1.40 3.78
N PRO A 40 -12.90 0.79 2.68
CA PRO A 40 -12.45 1.54 1.51
C PRO A 40 -13.60 2.36 0.95
N PRO A 41 -13.38 3.59 0.48
CA PRO A 41 -14.44 4.42 -0.09
C PRO A 41 -14.96 3.83 -1.42
N LEU A 42 -16.14 4.33 -1.86
CA LEU A 42 -16.58 4.17 -3.25
C LEU A 42 -15.78 5.15 -4.12
N ILE A 43 -15.14 4.63 -5.16
CA ILE A 43 -14.35 5.42 -6.11
C ILE A 43 -14.92 5.14 -7.50
N ASN A 44 -15.47 6.17 -8.14
CA ASN A 44 -16.15 6.06 -9.43
C ASN A 44 -17.20 4.93 -9.47
N GLY A 45 -17.98 4.81 -8.39
CA GLY A 45 -19.02 3.78 -8.25
C GLY A 45 -18.53 2.38 -7.87
N VAL A 46 -17.22 2.15 -7.79
CA VAL A 46 -16.64 0.84 -7.44
C VAL A 46 -15.98 0.91 -6.07
N ARG A 47 -16.23 -0.08 -5.21
CA ARG A 47 -15.57 -0.23 -3.91
C ARG A 47 -14.69 -1.48 -3.91
N LYS A 48 -13.44 -1.33 -3.51
CA LYS A 48 -12.57 -2.48 -3.27
C LYS A 48 -13.08 -3.26 -2.06
N PRO A 49 -13.32 -4.57 -2.17
CA PRO A 49 -13.77 -5.35 -1.03
C PRO A 49 -12.68 -5.41 0.04
N LYS A 50 -13.06 -5.11 1.29
CA LYS A 50 -12.19 -5.29 2.44
C LYS A 50 -12.09 -6.77 2.77
N LYS A 51 -10.86 -7.23 3.06
CA LYS A 51 -10.65 -8.60 3.55
C LYS A 51 -11.27 -8.77 4.94
N PRO A 52 -11.87 -9.93 5.26
CA PRO A 52 -12.22 -10.25 6.64
C PRO A 52 -11.00 -10.04 7.55
N GLY A 53 -11.20 -9.38 8.69
CA GLY A 53 -10.09 -9.05 9.59
C GLY A 53 -9.20 -7.88 9.13
N GLY A 54 -9.25 -7.45 7.86
CA GLY A 54 -8.49 -6.29 7.38
C GLY A 54 -6.99 -6.52 7.35
N TYR A 55 -6.53 -7.72 6.94
CA TYR A 55 -5.10 -8.11 6.88
C TYR A 55 -4.40 -8.27 8.24
N ARG A 56 -5.16 -8.27 9.35
CA ARG A 56 -4.62 -8.46 10.71
C ARG A 56 -3.72 -9.69 10.84
N ASP A 57 -4.10 -10.79 10.21
CA ASP A 57 -3.33 -12.04 10.15
C ASP A 57 -1.93 -11.82 9.57
N SER A 58 -1.85 -11.24 8.36
CA SER A 58 -0.56 -10.95 7.73
C SER A 58 0.24 -9.88 8.46
N GLU A 59 -0.42 -8.91 9.10
CA GLU A 59 0.27 -7.91 9.93
C GLU A 59 0.90 -8.54 11.18
N ALA A 60 0.21 -9.50 11.81
CA ALA A 60 0.75 -10.23 12.96
C ALA A 60 2.01 -11.02 12.58
N ASP A 61 2.02 -11.67 11.40
CA ASP A 61 3.20 -12.34 10.87
C ASP A 61 4.37 -11.38 10.61
N ILE A 62 4.10 -10.21 10.01
CA ILE A 62 5.11 -9.16 9.78
C ILE A 62 5.69 -8.71 11.12
N VAL A 63 4.85 -8.41 12.11
CA VAL A 63 5.28 -8.00 13.46
C VAL A 63 6.15 -9.08 14.09
N TYR A 64 5.73 -10.34 14.02
CA TYR A 64 6.47 -11.45 14.58
C TYR A 64 7.88 -11.56 13.99
N VAL A 65 8.00 -11.52 12.65
CA VAL A 65 9.28 -11.60 11.94
C VAL A 65 10.17 -10.39 12.26
N LEU A 66 9.62 -9.17 12.19
CA LEU A 66 10.38 -7.95 12.49
C LEU A 66 10.97 -7.98 13.91
N LYS A 67 10.16 -8.42 14.88
CA LYS A 67 10.54 -8.47 16.29
C LYS A 67 11.56 -9.57 16.59
N HIS A 68 11.32 -10.79 16.11
CA HIS A 68 12.11 -11.96 16.55
C HIS A 68 13.25 -12.34 15.61
N GLN A 69 13.15 -12.01 14.32
CA GLN A 69 14.14 -12.40 13.31
C GLN A 69 14.98 -11.23 12.80
N CYS A 70 14.43 -10.01 12.81
CA CYS A 70 15.14 -8.82 12.32
C CYS A 70 15.68 -7.92 13.43
N ALA A 71 15.38 -8.20 14.71
CA ALA A 71 15.75 -7.38 15.86
C ALA A 71 15.34 -5.90 15.73
N ILE A 72 14.19 -5.65 15.10
CA ILE A 72 13.58 -4.31 15.02
C ILE A 72 12.76 -4.06 16.29
N ASP A 73 12.82 -2.83 16.82
CA ASP A 73 11.93 -2.43 17.92
C ASP A 73 10.51 -2.24 17.36
N VAL A 74 9.64 -3.21 17.61
CA VAL A 74 8.25 -3.20 17.17
C VAL A 74 7.33 -2.89 18.34
N ILE A 75 6.52 -1.85 18.16
CA ILE A 75 5.44 -1.47 19.04
C ILE A 75 4.24 -2.37 18.75
N ILE A 76 3.64 -2.89 19.81
CA ILE A 76 2.45 -3.74 19.76
C ILE A 76 1.38 -3.19 20.72
N PRO A 77 0.08 -3.44 20.45
CA PRO A 77 -1.03 -2.92 21.28
C PRO A 77 -0.95 -3.33 22.76
N VAL A 78 -0.57 -4.58 23.04
CA VAL A 78 -0.53 -5.17 24.39
C VAL A 78 0.88 -5.64 24.75
N SER A 79 1.22 -5.70 26.05
CA SER A 79 2.57 -6.07 26.50
C SER A 79 2.87 -7.58 26.37
N ALA A 80 1.85 -8.42 26.49
CA ALA A 80 1.93 -9.87 26.38
C ALA A 80 0.91 -10.34 25.34
N PRO A 81 1.24 -10.30 24.04
CA PRO A 81 0.31 -10.65 22.98
C PRO A 81 0.07 -12.17 22.96
N ASP A 82 -1.19 -12.55 22.75
CA ASP A 82 -1.55 -13.95 22.52
C ASP A 82 -1.22 -14.32 21.06
N PRO A 83 -0.42 -15.38 20.81
CA PRO A 83 -0.11 -15.81 19.45
C PRO A 83 -1.34 -16.27 18.64
N GLU A 84 -2.46 -16.59 19.29
CA GLU A 84 -3.72 -16.96 18.62
C GLU A 84 -4.63 -15.76 18.32
N ARG A 85 -4.21 -14.53 18.67
CA ARG A 85 -5.01 -13.31 18.52
C ARG A 85 -4.27 -12.23 17.76
N ASP A 86 -4.46 -12.16 16.45
CA ASP A 86 -3.80 -11.19 15.55
C ASP A 86 -3.92 -9.72 16.01
N ALA A 87 -5.05 -9.35 16.61
CA ALA A 87 -5.32 -7.99 17.10
C ALA A 87 -4.40 -7.56 18.26
N ASP A 88 -3.72 -8.50 18.92
CA ASP A 88 -2.77 -8.20 19.98
C ASP A 88 -1.40 -7.77 19.41
N TRP A 89 -1.18 -7.93 18.10
CA TRP A 89 0.11 -7.72 17.43
C TRP A 89 0.18 -6.42 16.60
N CYS A 90 -0.94 -5.93 16.08
CA CYS A 90 -0.94 -4.81 15.13
C CYS A 90 -2.02 -3.76 15.46
N PHE A 91 -1.83 -2.53 14.98
CA PHE A 91 -2.76 -1.41 15.22
C PHE A 91 -3.68 -1.20 14.02
N GLY A 92 -4.88 -0.68 14.26
CA GLY A 92 -5.71 -0.20 13.17
C GLY A 92 -5.14 1.06 12.54
N ASP A 93 -5.27 1.20 11.23
CA ASP A 93 -4.94 2.41 10.46
C ASP A 93 -6.00 3.52 10.54
N SER A 94 -6.92 3.45 11.52
CA SER A 94 -7.82 4.54 11.90
C SER A 94 -7.09 5.65 12.66
N GLU A 95 -7.72 6.81 12.81
CA GLU A 95 -7.14 7.91 13.61
C GLU A 95 -6.83 7.48 15.05
N ARG A 96 -7.71 6.68 15.66
CA ARG A 96 -7.56 6.16 17.01
C ARG A 96 -6.39 5.18 17.07
N GLY A 97 -6.37 4.16 16.21
CA GLY A 97 -5.32 3.13 16.24
C GLY A 97 -3.92 3.71 16.00
N MET A 98 -3.80 4.69 15.10
CA MET A 98 -2.54 5.41 14.88
C MET A 98 -2.16 6.30 16.06
N ALA A 99 -3.11 6.99 16.70
CA ALA A 99 -2.84 7.78 17.89
C ALA A 99 -2.34 6.91 19.05
N ASP A 100 -2.97 5.75 19.28
CA ASP A 100 -2.57 4.78 20.30
C ASP A 100 -1.12 4.28 20.04
N ALA A 101 -0.77 4.03 18.78
CA ALA A 101 0.60 3.64 18.41
C ALA A 101 1.62 4.77 18.66
N ILE A 102 1.26 6.02 18.35
CA ILE A 102 2.11 7.20 18.60
C ILE A 102 2.32 7.41 20.10
N GLU A 103 1.28 7.27 20.92
CA GLU A 103 1.37 7.38 22.38
C GLU A 103 2.33 6.34 22.98
N LYS A 104 2.35 5.12 22.42
CA LYS A 104 3.33 4.07 22.77
C LYS A 104 4.74 4.33 22.22
N GLY A 105 4.91 5.42 21.47
CA GLY A 105 6.18 5.93 20.97
C GLY A 105 6.59 5.36 19.62
N ALA A 106 5.63 5.04 18.75
CA ALA A 106 5.91 4.73 17.36
C ALA A 106 6.54 5.95 16.65
N THR A 107 7.59 5.67 15.88
CA THR A 107 8.26 6.66 15.01
C THR A 107 8.07 6.32 13.54
N HIS A 108 7.70 5.07 13.26
CA HIS A 108 7.48 4.55 11.93
C HIS A 108 6.15 3.78 11.90
N PHE A 109 5.35 4.02 10.88
CA PHE A 109 4.23 3.17 10.53
C PHE A 109 4.60 2.28 9.36
N TRP A 110 4.29 0.99 9.46
CA TRP A 110 4.28 0.10 8.31
C TRP A 110 2.83 -0.09 7.88
N ALA A 111 2.45 0.50 6.74
CA ALA A 111 1.08 0.52 6.28
C ALA A 111 0.88 -0.55 5.18
N ASN A 112 0.63 -1.78 5.57
CA ASN A 112 0.29 -2.88 4.65
C ASN A 112 -1.24 -3.08 4.58
N THR A 113 -1.93 -1.98 4.28
CA THR A 113 -3.38 -1.87 4.27
C THR A 113 -3.89 -1.39 2.90
N ILE A 114 -5.20 -1.39 2.68
CA ILE A 114 -5.79 -0.75 1.50
C ILE A 114 -5.72 0.77 1.69
N LEU A 115 -4.79 1.39 0.99
CA LEU A 115 -4.61 2.83 1.00
C LEU A 115 -5.42 3.52 -0.10
N PHE A 116 -5.91 4.72 0.22
CA PHE A 116 -6.73 5.55 -0.66
C PHE A 116 -6.47 7.05 -0.43
N ALA A 117 -6.87 7.94 -1.34
CA ALA A 117 -6.42 9.33 -1.33
C ALA A 117 -6.84 10.11 -0.07
N ASN A 118 -8.01 9.79 0.50
CA ASN A 118 -8.52 10.39 1.74
C ASN A 118 -8.24 9.54 3.00
N HIS A 119 -7.28 8.62 2.93
CA HIS A 119 -6.92 7.73 4.03
C HIS A 119 -6.41 8.51 5.26
N PRO A 120 -6.77 8.09 6.51
CA PRO A 120 -6.33 8.77 7.74
C PRO A 120 -4.82 9.04 7.82
N LEU A 121 -3.97 8.10 7.40
CA LEU A 121 -2.52 8.29 7.25
C LEU A 121 -2.10 9.56 6.51
N GLN A 122 -2.95 10.08 5.62
CA GLN A 122 -2.68 11.24 4.80
C GLN A 122 -3.48 12.48 5.21
N THR A 123 -4.67 12.30 5.78
CA THR A 123 -5.63 13.40 6.03
C THR A 123 -5.86 13.71 7.50
N SER A 124 -5.49 12.80 8.40
CA SER A 124 -5.85 12.92 9.81
C SER A 124 -5.15 14.12 10.48
N PRO A 125 -5.90 15.03 11.11
CA PRO A 125 -5.31 16.12 11.90
C PRO A 125 -4.49 15.62 13.09
N SER A 126 -4.80 14.43 13.63
CA SER A 126 -4.08 13.87 14.80
C SER A 126 -2.61 13.61 14.52
N LEU A 127 -2.24 13.41 13.26
CA LEU A 127 -0.86 13.19 12.83
C LEU A 127 -0.08 14.49 12.62
N THR A 128 -0.74 15.66 12.61
CA THR A 128 -0.12 16.94 12.24
C THR A 128 1.09 17.29 13.11
N SER A 129 0.99 17.06 14.41
CA SER A 129 2.06 17.37 15.38
C SER A 129 3.31 16.50 15.17
N VAL A 130 3.14 15.29 14.65
CA VAL A 130 4.23 14.32 14.42
C VAL A 130 4.60 14.18 12.95
N ALA A 131 3.90 14.82 12.01
CA ALA A 131 4.08 14.63 10.56
C ALA A 131 5.52 14.87 10.07
N LYS A 132 6.29 15.72 10.75
CA LYS A 132 7.70 16.00 10.40
C LYS A 132 8.67 14.89 10.82
N THR A 133 8.32 14.11 11.86
CA THR A 133 9.19 13.11 12.49
C THR A 133 8.73 11.69 12.25
N LEU A 134 7.42 11.46 12.16
CA LEU A 134 6.82 10.19 11.78
C LEU A 134 7.26 9.82 10.36
N ARG A 135 7.53 8.54 10.15
CA ARG A 135 7.86 7.97 8.84
C ARG A 135 6.86 6.88 8.49
N VAL A 136 6.61 6.69 7.20
CA VAL A 136 5.70 5.64 6.72
C VAL A 136 6.48 4.74 5.77
N VAL A 137 6.47 3.45 6.06
CA VAL A 137 6.90 2.37 5.17
C VAL A 137 5.66 1.89 4.43
N GLY A 138 5.67 2.03 3.10
CA GLY A 138 4.53 1.74 2.24
C GLY A 138 4.48 2.69 1.05
N GLN A 139 3.44 2.56 0.22
CA GLN A 139 3.23 3.46 -0.90
C GLN A 139 2.38 4.68 -0.47
N PRO A 140 2.56 5.86 -1.09
CA PRO A 140 1.71 7.03 -0.81
C PRO A 140 0.23 6.74 -1.14
N PRO A 141 -0.73 7.03 -0.23
CA PRO A 141 -2.13 6.63 -0.42
C PRO A 141 -2.79 7.14 -1.70
N LYS A 142 -2.52 8.39 -2.10
CA LYS A 142 -2.96 8.93 -3.40
C LYS A 142 -2.45 8.14 -4.61
N LEU A 143 -1.20 7.66 -4.56
CA LEU A 143 -0.63 6.87 -5.66
C LEU A 143 -1.22 5.47 -5.68
N VAL A 144 -1.46 4.87 -4.51
CA VAL A 144 -2.13 3.57 -4.42
C VAL A 144 -3.49 3.66 -5.08
N GLU A 145 -4.33 4.63 -4.68
CA GLU A 145 -5.64 4.84 -5.29
C GLU A 145 -5.57 4.97 -6.82
N PHE A 146 -4.60 5.74 -7.31
CA PHE A 146 -4.42 5.98 -8.73
C PHE A 146 -4.03 4.70 -9.50
N TYR A 147 -3.10 3.91 -8.96
CA TYR A 147 -2.60 2.68 -9.61
C TYR A 147 -3.42 1.42 -9.27
N ASP A 148 -4.38 1.49 -8.35
CA ASP A 148 -5.30 0.37 -8.08
C ASP A 148 -6.39 0.23 -9.16
N ASP A 149 -6.49 1.21 -10.07
CA ASP A 149 -7.29 1.15 -11.28
C ASP A 149 -6.58 0.31 -12.35
N LYS A 150 -7.08 -0.91 -12.55
CA LYS A 150 -6.50 -1.86 -13.52
C LYS A 150 -6.58 -1.37 -14.95
N SER A 151 -7.62 -0.62 -15.34
CA SER A 151 -7.74 -0.10 -16.70
C SER A 151 -6.63 0.91 -16.96
N PHE A 152 -6.46 1.87 -16.04
CA PHE A 152 -5.40 2.86 -16.11
C PHE A 152 -4.01 2.21 -16.19
N VAL A 153 -3.70 1.27 -15.28
CA VAL A 153 -2.39 0.59 -15.26
C VAL A 153 -2.15 -0.20 -16.54
N ASN A 154 -3.15 -0.95 -17.02
CA ASN A 154 -3.01 -1.71 -18.26
C ASN A 154 -2.73 -0.79 -19.46
N ASN A 155 -3.44 0.34 -19.57
CA ASN A 155 -3.24 1.30 -20.65
C ASN A 155 -1.87 1.98 -20.56
N LEU A 156 -1.43 2.33 -19.35
CA LEU A 156 -0.08 2.86 -19.11
C LEU A 156 1.01 1.88 -19.55
N LEU A 157 0.89 0.60 -19.17
CA LEU A 157 1.87 -0.44 -19.53
C LEU A 157 1.85 -0.74 -21.03
N ARG A 158 0.68 -0.75 -21.69
CA ARG A 158 0.57 -0.87 -23.15
C ARG A 158 1.27 0.29 -23.86
N ALA A 159 1.01 1.52 -23.43
CA ALA A 159 1.60 2.72 -24.02
C ALA A 159 3.13 2.77 -23.85
N ARG A 160 3.64 2.29 -22.72
CA ARG A 160 5.09 2.19 -22.48
C ARG A 160 5.76 1.14 -23.38
N GLY A 161 5.04 0.09 -23.76
CA GLY A 161 5.59 -1.05 -24.50
C GLY A 161 6.56 -1.90 -23.67
N GLY A 162 6.97 -3.04 -24.23
CA GLY A 162 7.91 -3.97 -23.57
C GLY A 162 7.29 -4.90 -22.51
N PHE A 163 5.96 -4.87 -22.35
CA PHE A 163 5.22 -5.78 -21.48
C PHE A 163 4.30 -6.68 -22.31
N THR A 164 4.27 -7.97 -21.99
CA THR A 164 3.26 -8.88 -22.53
C THR A 164 1.99 -8.74 -21.69
N LEU A 165 0.92 -8.22 -22.29
CA LEU A 165 -0.36 -7.98 -21.62
C LEU A 165 -1.48 -8.74 -22.36
N PRO A 166 -2.47 -9.31 -21.65
CA PRO A 166 -3.61 -9.91 -22.30
C PRO A 166 -4.44 -8.87 -23.05
N SER A 167 -5.18 -9.32 -24.06
CA SER A 167 -6.30 -8.53 -24.59
C SER A 167 -7.28 -8.29 -23.44
N ALA A 168 -7.71 -7.05 -23.27
CA ALA A 168 -8.66 -6.68 -22.24
C ALA A 168 -9.56 -5.58 -22.77
N HIS A 169 -10.82 -5.62 -22.36
CA HIS A 169 -11.82 -4.61 -22.66
C HIS A 169 -12.46 -4.17 -21.35
N ASP A 170 -12.69 -2.87 -21.21
CA ASP A 170 -13.43 -2.34 -20.08
C ASP A 170 -14.92 -2.46 -20.34
N VAL A 171 -15.66 -2.97 -19.36
CA VAL A 171 -17.12 -3.11 -19.39
C VAL A 171 -17.68 -2.17 -18.33
N HIS A 172 -18.33 -1.08 -18.77
CA HIS A 172 -18.86 -0.06 -17.86
C HIS A 172 -20.36 -0.22 -17.58
N ASP A 173 -21.08 -0.89 -18.47
CA ASP A 173 -22.52 -1.10 -18.40
C ASP A 173 -22.93 -2.39 -19.14
N GLU A 174 -24.23 -2.71 -19.10
CA GLU A 174 -24.79 -3.88 -19.76
C GLU A 174 -24.66 -3.81 -21.28
N GLN A 175 -24.73 -2.62 -21.88
CA GLN A 175 -24.60 -2.49 -23.33
C GLN A 175 -23.18 -2.80 -23.78
N ALA A 176 -22.16 -2.29 -23.09
CA ALA A 176 -20.76 -2.62 -23.34
C ALA A 176 -20.49 -4.13 -23.18
N LEU A 177 -21.16 -4.78 -22.22
CA LEU A 177 -21.09 -6.23 -22.07
C LEU A 177 -21.68 -6.95 -23.27
N VAL A 178 -22.88 -6.54 -23.71
CA VAL A 178 -23.53 -7.09 -24.90
C VAL A 178 -22.65 -6.93 -26.12
N ASP A 179 -22.07 -5.75 -26.34
CA ASP A 179 -21.19 -5.47 -27.47
C ASP A 179 -19.95 -6.39 -27.46
N ILE A 180 -19.37 -6.63 -26.28
CA ILE A 180 -18.23 -7.55 -26.11
C ILE A 180 -18.60 -9.02 -26.33
N LEU A 181 -19.83 -9.43 -26.04
CA LEU A 181 -20.28 -10.79 -26.34
C LEU A 181 -20.49 -11.03 -27.83
N HIS A 182 -20.65 -9.97 -28.63
CA HIS A 182 -20.74 -10.06 -30.08
C HIS A 182 -19.38 -10.03 -30.80
N VAL A 183 -18.27 -9.76 -30.10
CA VAL A 183 -16.93 -9.96 -30.66
C VAL A 183 -16.47 -11.40 -30.48
N ASP A 184 -15.58 -11.87 -31.36
CA ASP A 184 -14.99 -13.22 -31.30
C ASP A 184 -14.03 -13.35 -30.11
N LEU A 185 -14.59 -13.56 -28.91
CA LEU A 185 -13.85 -13.77 -27.67
C LEU A 185 -13.20 -15.15 -27.65
N LYS A 186 -11.88 -15.18 -27.43
CA LYS A 186 -11.15 -16.42 -27.22
C LYS A 186 -11.27 -16.86 -25.76
N TYR A 187 -11.97 -17.95 -25.54
CA TYR A 187 -12.16 -18.52 -24.21
C TYR A 187 -10.96 -19.36 -23.75
N PRO A 188 -10.68 -19.44 -22.43
CA PRO A 188 -11.44 -18.82 -21.34
C PRO A 188 -11.17 -17.32 -21.20
N VAL A 189 -12.19 -16.58 -20.74
CA VAL A 189 -12.09 -15.15 -20.39
C VAL A 189 -12.14 -14.97 -18.87
N VAL A 190 -11.45 -13.95 -18.36
CA VAL A 190 -11.42 -13.63 -16.93
C VAL A 190 -12.01 -12.25 -16.71
N ALA A 191 -13.13 -12.19 -15.98
CA ALA A 191 -13.72 -10.95 -15.52
C ALA A 191 -13.15 -10.56 -14.16
N LYS A 192 -12.76 -9.30 -13.98
CA LYS A 192 -12.31 -8.75 -12.70
C LYS A 192 -12.86 -7.34 -12.51
N PRO A 193 -13.25 -6.95 -11.29
CA PRO A 193 -13.48 -5.55 -10.98
C PRO A 193 -12.25 -4.69 -11.29
N VAL A 194 -12.49 -3.45 -11.74
CA VAL A 194 -11.41 -2.51 -12.04
C VAL A 194 -10.55 -2.19 -10.79
N ARG A 195 -11.16 -2.24 -9.60
CA ARG A 195 -10.53 -2.12 -8.28
C ARG A 195 -10.90 -3.35 -7.44
N GLY A 196 -9.94 -4.24 -7.16
CA GLY A 196 -10.19 -5.58 -6.60
C GLY A 196 -9.80 -6.70 -7.54
#